data_AF-A0A4V2B0P9-F1
#
_entry.id   AF-A0A4V2B0P9-F1
#
_cell.length_a   1.000
_cell.length_b   1.000
_cell.length_c   1.000
_cell.angle_alpha   90.00
_cell.angle_beta   90.00
_cell.angle_gamma   90.00
#
_symmetry.space_group_name_H-M   'P 1'
#
loop_
_entity.id
_entity.type
_entity.pdbx_description
1 polymer ?
#
loop_
_entity_poly.entity_id
_entity_poly.type
_entity_poly.pdbx_seq_one_letter_code
_entity_poly.pdbx_strand_id
1 'polypeptide(L)'
;MAAHSIESIENPSTSALAGRDQPADAAAATGTWSRVNWLISVPFFLVHVVAVVGCWWVGFSWRGLAICAISYAVRMFAVTGGYHRYFSHRTYRTGRVFQFVLALLCVTTVQKGVLWWASHHRHHHKHSDTDLDIHSMSKRGF
;
A
#
# COMPACT_ATOMS: atom_id res chain seq x y z
N MET A 1 45.23 9.51 -36.32
CA MET A 1 44.76 8.41 -35.44
C MET A 1 45.12 8.80 -34.01
N ALA A 2 44.22 9.49 -33.31
CA ALA A 2 44.33 9.82 -31.89
C ALA A 2 42.91 9.96 -31.35
N ALA A 3 42.44 8.94 -30.63
CA ALA A 3 41.13 8.93 -29.98
C ALA A 3 41.25 9.70 -28.66
N HIS A 4 40.60 10.86 -28.59
CA HIS A 4 40.40 11.60 -27.36
C HIS A 4 39.44 10.80 -26.47
N SER A 5 39.97 10.23 -25.40
CA SER A 5 39.19 9.55 -24.37
C SER A 5 38.53 10.60 -23.48
N ILE A 6 37.21 10.68 -23.51
CA ILE A 6 36.44 11.43 -22.51
C ILE A 6 36.40 10.57 -21.25
N GLU A 7 37.20 10.93 -20.25
CA GLU A 7 37.03 10.43 -18.88
C GLU A 7 35.66 10.87 -18.36
N SER A 8 34.79 9.89 -18.12
CA SER A 8 33.57 10.05 -17.34
C SER A 8 33.96 10.47 -15.92
N ILE A 9 33.70 11.74 -15.58
CA ILE A 9 33.79 12.24 -14.21
C ILE A 9 32.80 11.42 -13.37
N GLU A 10 33.30 10.43 -12.64
CA GLU A 10 32.55 9.78 -11.56
C GLU A 10 32.22 10.85 -10.52
N ASN A 11 30.93 11.17 -10.42
CA ASN A 11 30.45 12.10 -9.42
C ASN A 11 30.56 11.44 -8.02
N PRO A 12 31.38 11.97 -7.09
CA PRO A 12 31.58 11.37 -5.77
C PRO A 12 30.30 11.37 -4.91
N SER A 13 29.28 12.17 -5.28
CA SER A 13 28.03 12.26 -4.53
C SER A 13 27.07 11.08 -4.75
N THR A 14 27.27 10.27 -5.81
CA THR A 14 26.42 9.11 -6.10
C THR A 14 26.84 7.85 -5.33
N SER A 15 28.12 7.68 -4.97
CA SER A 15 28.56 6.50 -4.20
C SER A 15 28.29 6.63 -2.69
N ALA A 16 28.27 7.86 -2.15
CA ALA A 16 28.04 8.12 -0.74
C ALA A 16 26.58 7.91 -0.27
N LEU A 17 25.62 7.89 -1.20
CA LEU A 17 24.20 7.62 -0.92
C LEU A 17 23.79 6.16 -1.12
N ALA A 18 24.61 5.36 -1.81
CA ALA A 18 24.32 3.94 -2.07
C ALA A 18 24.64 3.01 -0.88
N GLY A 19 25.23 3.55 0.18
CA GLY A 19 25.63 2.80 1.37
C GLY A 19 24.98 3.24 2.69
N ARG A 20 24.02 4.17 2.66
CA ARG A 20 23.36 4.70 3.89
C ARG A 20 22.03 4.03 4.22
N ASP A 21 21.57 3.15 3.35
CA ASP A 21 20.25 2.52 3.39
C ASP A 21 20.31 1.04 3.85
N GLN A 22 21.49 0.45 4.08
CA GLN A 22 21.59 -1.01 4.23
C GLN A 22 22.00 -1.66 5.59
N PRO A 23 22.21 -0.98 6.74
CA PRO A 23 22.39 -1.72 8.00
C PRO A 23 21.10 -1.92 8.81
N ALA A 24 20.09 -1.06 8.66
CA ALA A 24 18.83 -1.17 9.43
C ALA A 24 17.85 -2.18 8.79
N ASP A 25 17.77 -2.20 7.47
CA ASP A 25 16.79 -2.98 6.72
C ASP A 25 17.20 -4.47 6.62
N ALA A 26 18.51 -4.76 6.65
CA ALA A 26 19.04 -6.11 6.64
C ALA A 26 18.88 -6.83 8.00
N ALA A 27 18.97 -6.10 9.12
CA ALA A 27 18.72 -6.65 10.45
C ALA A 27 17.22 -6.96 10.70
N ALA A 28 16.32 -6.30 9.99
CA ALA A 28 14.89 -6.62 10.01
C ALA A 28 14.54 -7.91 9.23
N ALA A 29 15.41 -8.37 8.32
CA ALA A 29 15.22 -9.58 7.53
C ALA A 29 15.51 -10.87 8.34
N THR A 30 16.15 -10.76 9.51
CA THR A 30 16.36 -11.89 10.43
C THR A 30 15.20 -12.02 11.42
N GLY A 31 14.16 -12.76 11.03
CA GLY A 31 13.54 -13.75 11.91
C GLY A 31 12.81 -13.31 13.19
N THR A 32 12.20 -12.13 13.28
CA THR A 32 11.14 -11.92 14.30
C THR A 32 9.78 -12.22 13.67
N TRP A 33 9.39 -13.49 13.74
CA TRP A 33 8.04 -13.92 13.39
C TRP A 33 6.99 -13.20 14.25
N SER A 34 6.09 -12.54 13.50
CA SER A 34 4.74 -12.06 13.80
C SER A 34 4.17 -12.33 15.19
N ARG A 35 4.46 -11.46 16.15
CA ARG A 35 3.49 -11.23 17.22
C ARG A 35 2.30 -10.49 16.64
N VAL A 36 1.09 -11.03 16.82
CA VAL A 36 -0.15 -10.34 16.46
C VAL A 36 -0.15 -8.98 17.17
N ASN A 37 -0.20 -7.91 16.40
CA ASN A 37 -0.35 -6.57 16.96
C ASN A 37 -1.82 -6.39 17.36
N TRP A 38 -2.17 -6.89 18.54
CA TRP A 38 -3.54 -6.85 19.06
C TRP A 38 -4.15 -5.46 19.06
N LEU A 39 -3.35 -4.42 19.33
CA LEU A 39 -3.81 -3.03 19.31
C LEU A 39 -4.35 -2.61 17.93
N ILE A 40 -3.69 -3.04 16.86
CA ILE A 40 -4.11 -2.75 15.48
C ILE A 40 -5.17 -3.75 15.01
N SER A 41 -5.09 -5.01 15.43
CA SER A 41 -5.95 -6.09 14.94
C SER A 41 -7.34 -6.12 15.59
N VAL A 42 -7.48 -5.78 16.87
CA VAL A 42 -8.78 -5.81 17.58
C VAL A 42 -9.86 -4.98 16.87
N PRO A 43 -9.61 -3.73 16.43
CA PRO A 43 -10.61 -2.96 15.68
C PRO A 43 -11.10 -3.67 14.41
N PHE A 44 -10.24 -4.41 13.70
CA PHE A 44 -10.66 -5.18 12.52
C PHE A 44 -11.60 -6.32 12.91
N PHE A 45 -11.29 -7.09 13.95
CA PHE A 45 -12.19 -8.13 14.45
C PHE A 45 -13.54 -7.56 14.89
N LEU A 46 -13.54 -6.44 15.61
CA LEU A 46 -14.76 -5.79 16.09
C LEU A 46 -15.66 -5.35 14.94
N VAL A 47 -15.11 -4.78 13.85
CA VAL A 47 -15.90 -4.41 12.66
C VAL A 47 -16.64 -5.62 12.07
N HIS A 48 -16.02 -6.79 12.01
CA HIS A 48 -16.65 -7.98 11.47
C HIS A 48 -17.75 -8.51 12.39
N VAL A 49 -17.51 -8.53 13.71
CA VAL A 49 -18.52 -8.92 14.70
C VAL A 49 -19.73 -7.99 14.63
N VAL A 50 -19.51 -6.67 14.59
CA VAL A 50 -20.57 -5.66 14.46
C VAL A 50 -21.33 -5.82 13.15
N ALA A 51 -20.65 -6.13 12.04
CA ALA A 51 -21.32 -6.38 10.76
C ALA A 51 -22.25 -7.60 10.82
N VAL A 52 -21.79 -8.73 11.36
CA VAL A 52 -22.60 -9.96 11.46
C VAL A 52 -23.77 -9.78 12.42
N VAL A 53 -23.50 -9.31 13.65
CA VAL A 53 -24.53 -9.09 14.67
C VAL A 53 -25.50 -8.00 14.22
N GLY A 54 -25.01 -6.93 13.59
CA GLY A 54 -25.82 -5.84 13.07
C GLY A 54 -26.77 -6.28 11.97
N CYS A 55 -26.31 -7.11 11.02
CA CYS A 55 -27.18 -7.68 9.99
C CYS A 55 -28.29 -8.56 10.58
N TRP A 56 -27.97 -9.36 11.60
CA TRP A 56 -28.95 -10.18 12.30
C TRP A 56 -29.96 -9.34 13.12
N TRP A 57 -29.46 -8.31 13.83
CA TRP A 57 -30.25 -7.48 14.73
C TRP A 57 -31.16 -6.48 14.02
N VAL A 58 -30.63 -5.77 13.02
CA VAL A 58 -31.35 -4.70 12.30
C VAL A 58 -32.27 -5.28 11.22
N GLY A 59 -32.03 -6.53 10.81
CA GLY A 59 -32.77 -7.19 9.75
C GLY A 59 -32.42 -6.67 8.35
N PHE A 60 -33.13 -7.18 7.35
CA PHE A 60 -32.86 -6.86 5.95
C PHE A 60 -33.51 -5.54 5.51
N SER A 61 -32.79 -4.76 4.70
CA SER A 61 -33.28 -3.53 4.09
C SER A 61 -32.71 -3.33 2.69
N TRP A 62 -33.58 -3.14 1.70
CA TRP A 62 -33.18 -2.79 0.33
C TRP A 62 -32.37 -1.49 0.26
N ARG A 63 -32.71 -0.50 1.10
CA ARG A 63 -31.94 0.75 1.20
C ARG A 63 -30.54 0.48 1.76
N GLY A 64 -30.43 -0.35 2.79
CA GLY A 64 -29.14 -0.75 3.37
C GLY A 64 -28.27 -1.49 2.35
N LEU A 65 -28.87 -2.43 1.61
CA LEU A 65 -28.19 -3.15 0.54
C LEU A 65 -27.70 -2.20 -0.57
N ALA A 66 -28.54 -1.25 -1.00
CA ALA A 66 -28.16 -0.26 -2.01
C ALA A 66 -26.99 0.62 -1.55
N ILE A 67 -27.02 1.11 -0.30
CA ILE A 67 -25.92 1.90 0.28
C ILE A 67 -24.64 1.05 0.33
N CYS A 68 -24.74 -0.20 0.77
CA CYS A 68 -23.61 -1.13 0.81
C CYS A 68 -23.01 -1.32 -0.58
N ALA A 69 -23.82 -1.65 -1.59
CA ALA A 69 -23.37 -1.88 -2.95
C ALA A 69 -22.72 -0.64 -3.58
N ILE A 70 -23.32 0.54 -3.44
CA ILE A 70 -22.77 1.80 -3.96
C ILE A 70 -21.45 2.12 -3.25
N SER A 71 -21.42 2.01 -1.92
CA SER A 71 -20.21 2.28 -1.15
C SER A 71 -19.07 1.33 -1.51
N TYR A 72 -19.37 0.06 -1.76
CA TYR A 72 -18.43 -0.95 -2.23
C TYR A 72 -17.86 -0.57 -3.59
N ALA A 73 -18.71 -0.26 -4.57
CA ALA A 73 -18.26 0.11 -5.91
C ALA A 73 -17.35 1.35 -5.90
N VAL A 74 -17.76 2.39 -5.16
CA VAL A 74 -16.98 3.63 -5.00
C VAL A 74 -15.63 3.36 -4.33
N ARG A 75 -15.60 2.55 -3.27
CA ARG A 75 -14.35 2.20 -2.56
C ARG A 75 -13.44 1.29 -3.37
N MET A 76 -13.99 0.37 -4.15
CA MET A 76 -13.23 -0.45 -5.09
C MET A 76 -12.56 0.41 -6.16
N PHE A 77 -13.27 1.42 -6.69
CA PHE A 77 -12.65 2.41 -7.56
C PHE A 77 -11.55 3.19 -6.83
N ALA A 78 -11.76 3.59 -5.58
CA ALA A 78 -10.75 4.31 -4.80
C ALA A 78 -9.43 3.51 -4.66
N VAL A 79 -9.52 2.21 -4.38
CA VAL A 79 -8.34 1.34 -4.29
C VAL A 79 -7.67 1.17 -5.65
N THR A 80 -8.43 0.80 -6.67
CA THR A 80 -7.87 0.44 -7.98
C THR A 80 -7.45 1.66 -8.80
N GLY A 81 -8.30 2.66 -8.89
CA GLY A 81 -8.05 3.92 -9.60
C GLY A 81 -7.14 4.86 -8.83
N GLY A 82 -7.34 5.00 -7.52
CA GLY A 82 -6.61 5.93 -6.66
C GLY A 82 -5.31 5.37 -6.14
N TYR A 83 -5.36 4.56 -5.09
CA TYR A 83 -4.17 3.99 -4.44
C TYR A 83 -3.23 3.30 -5.45
N HIS A 84 -3.78 2.39 -6.25
CA HIS A 84 -3.01 1.56 -7.16
C HIS A 84 -2.55 2.32 -8.40
N ARG A 85 -3.47 2.71 -9.29
CA ARG A 85 -3.11 3.31 -10.58
C ARG A 85 -2.52 4.71 -10.47
N TYR A 86 -3.13 5.59 -9.66
CA TYR A 86 -2.68 6.98 -9.55
C TYR A 86 -1.44 7.13 -8.67
N PHE A 87 -1.55 6.81 -7.38
CA PHE A 87 -0.48 7.12 -6.41
C PHE A 87 0.70 6.15 -6.53
N SER A 88 0.46 4.88 -6.84
CA SER A 88 1.52 3.86 -6.90
C SER A 88 2.15 3.75 -8.28
N HIS A 89 1.36 3.72 -9.35
CA HIS A 89 1.88 3.49 -10.70
C HIS A 89 1.91 4.73 -11.60
N ARG A 90 1.32 5.86 -11.16
CA ARG A 90 1.28 7.12 -11.92
C ARG A 90 0.76 6.95 -13.36
N THR A 91 -0.23 6.08 -13.57
CA THR A 91 -0.71 5.72 -14.93
C THR A 91 -1.52 6.82 -15.61
N TYR A 92 -1.92 7.87 -14.87
CA TYR A 92 -2.61 9.05 -15.40
C TYR A 92 -2.27 10.28 -14.56
N ARG A 93 -2.61 11.47 -15.08
CA ARG A 93 -2.37 12.77 -14.41
C ARG A 93 -3.69 13.48 -14.15
N THR A 94 -3.77 14.19 -13.02
CA THR A 94 -4.94 14.99 -12.65
C THR A 94 -4.51 16.29 -11.98
N GLY A 95 -5.39 17.29 -11.93
CA GLY A 95 -5.12 18.57 -11.25
C GLY A 95 -5.13 18.44 -9.72
N ARG A 96 -4.52 19.40 -9.01
CA ARG A 96 -4.33 19.35 -7.54
C ARG A 96 -5.63 19.13 -6.74
N VAL A 97 -6.73 19.77 -7.16
CA VAL A 97 -8.04 19.59 -6.52
C VAL A 97 -8.51 18.13 -6.64
N PHE A 98 -8.43 17.56 -7.84
CA PHE A 98 -8.85 16.19 -8.05
C PHE A 98 -7.91 15.18 -7.37
N GLN A 99 -6.61 15.46 -7.29
CA GLN A 99 -5.68 14.67 -6.50
C GLN A 99 -6.09 14.59 -5.03
N PHE A 100 -6.50 15.72 -4.45
CA PHE A 100 -6.99 15.77 -3.08
C PHE A 100 -8.30 15.00 -2.92
N VAL A 101 -9.26 15.17 -3.83
CA VAL A 101 -10.52 14.39 -3.84
C VAL A 101 -10.24 12.89 -3.90
N LEU A 102 -9.32 12.48 -4.78
CA LEU A 102 -8.93 11.08 -4.92
C LEU A 102 -8.25 10.55 -3.66
N ALA A 103 -7.39 11.36 -3.02
CA ALA A 103 -6.76 11.00 -1.75
C ALA A 103 -7.78 10.85 -0.61
N LEU A 104 -8.75 11.77 -0.51
CA LEU A 104 -9.86 11.68 0.43
C LEU A 104 -10.68 10.41 0.20
N LEU A 105 -10.99 10.10 -1.06
CA LEU A 105 -11.75 8.90 -1.41
C LEU A 105 -10.99 7.63 -1.03
N CYS A 106 -9.68 7.59 -1.27
CA CYS A 106 -8.80 6.48 -0.89
C CYS A 106 -8.85 6.21 0.62
N VAL A 107 -8.69 7.24 1.46
CA VAL A 107 -8.66 7.04 2.92
C VAL A 107 -9.98 6.55 3.51
N THR A 108 -11.11 6.75 2.81
CA THR A 108 -12.40 6.15 3.24
C THR A 108 -12.38 4.62 3.29
N THR A 109 -11.43 3.98 2.62
CA THR A 109 -11.29 2.51 2.58
C THR A 109 -10.57 1.93 3.80
N VAL A 110 -10.02 2.78 4.68
CA VAL A 110 -9.34 2.38 5.93
C VAL A 110 -8.05 1.54 5.68
N GLN A 111 -7.35 1.79 4.57
CA GLN A 111 -6.10 1.11 4.21
C GLN A 111 -4.84 1.95 4.46
N LYS A 112 -4.84 2.78 5.52
CA LYS A 112 -3.80 3.78 5.87
C LYS A 112 -3.67 4.91 4.82
N GLY A 113 -2.70 5.80 5.00
CA GLY A 113 -2.51 6.97 4.13
C GLY A 113 -2.03 6.63 2.71
N VAL A 114 -2.36 7.48 1.73
CA VAL A 114 -2.00 7.28 0.31
C VAL A 114 -0.51 7.12 0.04
N LEU A 115 0.33 7.86 0.76
CA LEU A 115 1.80 7.76 0.62
C LEU A 115 2.33 6.46 1.21
N TRP A 116 1.80 6.05 2.38
CA TRP A 116 2.15 4.77 2.99
C TRP A 116 1.81 3.62 2.05
N TRP A 117 0.56 3.59 1.56
CA TRP A 117 0.09 2.54 0.66
C TRP A 117 0.93 2.50 -0.62
N ALA A 118 1.20 3.65 -1.24
CA ALA A 118 2.00 3.71 -2.46
C ALA A 118 3.44 3.26 -2.28
N SER A 119 4.08 3.61 -1.16
CA SER A 119 5.43 3.13 -0.84
C SER A 119 5.45 1.62 -0.65
N HIS A 120 4.48 1.09 0.09
CA HIS A 120 4.39 -0.33 0.40
C HIS A 120 4.08 -1.16 -0.84
N HIS A 121 3.19 -0.68 -1.69
CA HIS A 121 2.81 -1.32 -2.94
C HIS A 121 3.98 -1.38 -3.93
N ARG A 122 4.77 -0.29 -4.03
CA ARG A 122 5.99 -0.29 -4.86
C ARG A 122 7.05 -1.24 -4.29
N HIS A 123 7.20 -1.30 -2.97
CA HIS A 123 8.11 -2.24 -2.31
C HIS A 123 7.72 -3.70 -2.58
N HIS A 124 6.42 -4.01 -2.46
CA HIS A 124 5.87 -5.31 -2.80
C HIS A 124 6.17 -5.68 -4.25
N HIS A 125 5.86 -4.81 -5.23
CA HIS A 125 6.19 -5.10 -6.63
C HIS A 125 7.69 -5.27 -6.90
N LYS A 126 8.55 -4.50 -6.23
CA LYS A 126 10.00 -4.61 -6.39
C LYS A 126 10.56 -5.92 -5.86
N HIS A 127 9.97 -6.47 -4.81
CA HIS A 127 10.48 -7.64 -4.08
C HIS A 127 9.51 -8.84 -4.10
N SER A 128 8.55 -8.86 -5.02
CA SER A 128 7.50 -9.87 -5.09
C SER A 128 8.09 -11.27 -5.01
N ASP A 129 7.45 -12.12 -4.21
CA ASP A 129 7.83 -13.53 -4.03
C ASP A 129 9.22 -13.78 -3.43
N THR A 130 9.83 -12.75 -2.86
CA THR A 130 11.05 -12.85 -2.05
C THR A 130 10.74 -12.72 -0.56
N ASP A 131 11.72 -13.02 0.30
CA ASP A 131 11.54 -12.91 1.76
C ASP A 131 11.34 -11.46 2.24
N LEU A 132 11.72 -10.47 1.41
CA LEU A 132 11.53 -9.03 1.64
C LEU A 132 10.11 -8.55 1.35
N ASP A 133 9.29 -9.36 0.68
CA ASP A 133 7.88 -9.07 0.45
C ASP A 133 7.03 -9.58 1.62
N ILE A 134 6.47 -8.63 2.37
CA ILE A 134 5.61 -8.94 3.51
C ILE A 134 4.27 -9.57 3.10
N HIS A 135 3.90 -9.48 1.82
CA HIS A 135 2.68 -10.02 1.24
C HIS A 135 2.92 -11.29 0.39
N SER A 136 4.14 -11.84 0.41
CA SER A 136 4.44 -13.02 -0.41
C SER A 136 3.66 -14.24 0.07
N MET A 137 2.76 -14.75 -0.78
CA MET A 137 2.00 -15.98 -0.51
C MET A 137 2.92 -17.20 -0.39
N SER A 138 3.96 -17.27 -1.22
CA SER A 138 4.95 -18.37 -1.22
C SER A 138 5.74 -18.44 0.09
N LYS A 139 6.04 -17.28 0.70
CA LYS A 139 6.86 -17.19 1.92
C LYS A 139 6.07 -17.06 3.22
N ARG A 140 4.87 -16.47 3.16
CA ARG A 140 4.05 -16.13 4.34
C ARG A 140 2.79 -16.98 4.49
N GLY A 141 2.38 -17.72 3.45
CA GLY A 141 1.13 -18.48 3.46
C GLY A 141 -0.11 -17.58 3.33
N PHE A 142 -1.29 -18.17 3.58
CA PHE A 142 -2.57 -17.47 3.70
C PHE A 142 -2.82 -17.00 5.13
#